data_AF-A0A497KXB3-F1
#
_entry.id   AF-A0A497KXB3-F1
#
_cell.length_a   1.000
_cell.length_b   1.000
_cell.length_c   1.000
_cell.angle_alpha   90.00
_cell.angle_beta   90.00
_cell.angle_gamma   90.00
#
_symmetry.space_group_name_H-M   'P 1'
#
loop_
_entity.id
_entity.type
_entity.pdbx_description
1 polymer ?
#
loop_
_entity_poly.entity_id
_entity_poly.type
_entity_poly.pdbx_seq_one_letter_code
_entity_poly.pdbx_strand_id
1 'polypeptide(L)'
;MGKPYIYVRFRWWRGLNLEEVAGELGKYFKVELFEMPTDERDIAISRDDRERLKVKADTLCARLSPYRATLYQREPAPFTKRDLELRRRLLELYPRDRPTIFPWGFSFEPPFEVEE
;
A
#
# COMPACT_ATOMS: atom_id res chain seq x y z
N MET A 1 13.99 1.57 20.33
CA MET A 1 12.75 1.26 19.58
C MET A 1 12.83 1.95 18.24
N GLY A 2 12.92 1.18 17.14
CA GLY A 2 12.92 1.72 15.78
C GLY A 2 11.59 2.42 15.48
N LYS A 3 11.62 3.44 14.62
CA LYS A 3 10.40 4.12 14.16
C LYS A 3 9.57 3.12 13.34
N PRO A 4 8.23 3.07 13.50
CA PRO A 4 7.39 2.19 12.69
C PRO A 4 7.54 2.58 11.21
N TYR A 5 7.83 1.59 10.35
CA TYR A 5 7.87 1.78 8.91
C TYR A 5 6.46 2.12 8.43
N ILE A 6 6.27 3.33 7.88
CA ILE A 6 5.05 3.76 7.19
C ILE A 6 5.49 4.53 5.96
N TYR A 7 5.11 4.05 4.78
CA TYR A 7 5.45 4.66 3.51
C TYR A 7 4.23 4.72 2.60
N VAL A 8 3.91 5.93 2.11
CA VAL A 8 2.70 6.17 1.34
C VAL A 8 3.06 6.46 -0.11
N ARG A 9 2.38 5.78 -1.02
CA ARG A 9 2.58 5.89 -2.46
C ARG A 9 1.27 6.17 -3.16
N PHE A 10 1.37 6.82 -4.30
CA PHE A 10 0.23 7.27 -5.07
C PHE A 10 0.35 6.89 -6.54
N ARG A 11 -0.79 6.82 -7.21
CA ARG A 11 -0.93 6.78 -8.66
C ARG A 11 -1.94 7.87 -9.05
N TRP A 12 -1.74 8.49 -10.20
CA TRP A 12 -2.67 9.49 -10.74
C TRP A 12 -3.37 8.98 -11.99
N TRP A 13 -4.44 9.68 -12.37
CA TRP A 13 -5.21 9.54 -13.61
C TRP A 13 -6.02 8.25 -13.73
N ARG A 14 -5.37 7.08 -13.68
CA ARG A 14 -6.02 5.78 -13.89
C ARG A 14 -5.93 4.94 -12.63
N GLY A 15 -7.07 4.76 -11.97
CA GLY A 15 -7.19 3.90 -10.80
C GLY A 15 -6.89 2.45 -11.16
N LEU A 16 -6.38 1.70 -10.17
CA LEU A 16 -6.17 0.27 -10.31
C LEU A 16 -7.48 -0.52 -10.14
N ASN A 17 -7.64 -1.58 -10.95
CA ASN A 17 -8.63 -2.62 -10.66
C ASN A 17 -8.08 -3.51 -9.54
N LEU A 18 -8.60 -3.33 -8.32
CA LEU A 18 -8.09 -4.03 -7.15
C LEU A 18 -8.34 -5.55 -7.19
N GLU A 19 -9.34 -6.03 -7.94
CA GLU A 19 -9.59 -7.47 -8.09
C GLU A 19 -8.50 -8.12 -8.95
N GLU A 20 -8.12 -7.47 -10.06
CA GLU A 20 -7.00 -7.92 -10.90
C GLU A 20 -5.68 -7.90 -10.12
N VAL A 21 -5.41 -6.79 -9.42
CA VAL A 21 -4.20 -6.65 -8.58
C VAL A 21 -4.19 -7.70 -7.46
N ALA A 22 -5.34 -8.02 -6.85
CA ALA A 22 -5.46 -9.08 -5.87
C ALA A 22 -5.11 -10.45 -6.47
N GLY A 23 -5.58 -10.74 -7.68
CA GLY A 23 -5.25 -11.98 -8.40
C GLY A 23 -3.76 -12.11 -8.74
N GLU A 24 -3.10 -11.01 -9.12
CA GLU A 24 -1.66 -11.00 -9.40
C GLU A 24 -0.79 -11.12 -8.15
N LEU A 25 -1.10 -10.32 -7.13
CA LEU A 25 -0.34 -10.33 -5.87
C LEU A 25 -0.63 -11.60 -5.04
N GLY A 26 -1.84 -12.15 -5.13
CA GLY A 26 -2.26 -13.37 -4.43
C GLY A 26 -1.46 -14.61 -4.82
N LYS A 27 -0.78 -14.61 -5.97
CA LYS A 27 0.14 -15.68 -6.39
C LYS A 27 1.38 -15.77 -5.51
N TYR A 28 1.77 -14.68 -4.85
CA TYR A 28 3.05 -14.55 -4.12
C TYR A 28 2.88 -14.10 -2.67
N PHE A 29 1.77 -13.43 -2.35
CA PHE A 29 1.52 -12.78 -1.06
C PHE A 29 0.16 -13.19 -0.49
N LYS A 30 -0.01 -13.01 0.82
CA LYS A 30 -1.34 -13.16 1.43
C LYS A 30 -2.16 -11.92 1.11
N VAL A 31 -3.31 -12.12 0.48
CA VAL A 31 -4.20 -11.04 0.05
C VAL A 31 -5.57 -11.19 0.70
N GLU A 32 -6.10 -10.08 1.22
CA GLU A 32 -7.43 -9.97 1.83
C GLU A 32 -8.18 -8.82 1.12
N LEU A 33 -9.20 -9.17 0.33
CA LEU A 33 -10.18 -8.21 -0.20
C LEU A 33 -11.28 -8.01 0.83
N PHE A 34 -11.68 -6.75 1.05
CA PHE A 34 -12.77 -6.43 1.96
C PHE A 34 -13.69 -5.37 1.36
N GLU A 35 -14.99 -5.59 1.54
CA GLU A 35 -16.00 -4.61 1.17
C GLU A 35 -16.12 -3.58 2.29
N MET A 36 -15.84 -2.31 1.97
CA MET A 36 -16.14 -1.22 2.89
C MET A 36 -17.63 -0.86 2.77
N PRO A 37 -18.35 -0.68 3.88
CA PRO A 37 -19.76 -0.30 3.86
C PRO A 37 -19.98 0.93 2.96
N THR A 38 -21.01 0.88 2.13
CA THR A 38 -21.43 1.98 1.23
C THR A 38 -22.63 2.75 1.78
N ASP A 39 -23.04 2.46 3.01
CA ASP A 39 -24.19 3.06 3.68
C ASP A 39 -23.81 4.35 4.44
N GLU A 40 -24.73 4.89 5.23
CA GLU A 40 -24.56 6.13 6.01
C GLU A 40 -23.37 6.13 6.97
N ARG A 41 -22.70 4.99 7.18
CA ARG A 41 -21.47 4.86 7.99
C ARG A 41 -20.19 5.01 7.17
N ASP A 42 -20.29 5.29 5.87
CA ASP A 42 -19.14 5.57 5.03
C ASP A 42 -18.53 6.94 5.36
N ILE A 43 -17.29 6.92 5.83
CA ILE A 43 -16.49 8.12 6.14
C ILE A 43 -15.53 8.48 5.00
N ALA A 44 -15.50 7.70 3.90
CA ALA A 44 -14.65 8.00 2.76
C ALA A 44 -15.22 9.17 1.95
N ILE A 45 -14.37 10.17 1.67
CA ILE A 45 -14.74 11.35 0.87
C ILE A 45 -15.04 10.95 -0.58
N SER A 46 -14.34 9.93 -1.10
CA SER A 46 -14.57 9.33 -2.42
C SER A 46 -14.59 7.80 -2.35
N ARG A 47 -15.33 7.16 -3.27
CA ARG A 47 -15.27 5.71 -3.49
C ARG A 47 -13.85 5.20 -3.76
N ASP A 48 -13.01 6.05 -4.34
CA ASP A 48 -11.63 5.73 -4.72
C ASP A 48 -10.61 5.91 -3.58
N ASP A 49 -11.03 6.50 -2.46
CA ASP A 49 -10.22 6.60 -1.24
C ASP A 49 -10.37 5.37 -0.35
N ARG A 50 -11.33 4.50 -0.67
CA ARG A 50 -11.59 3.28 0.08
C ARG A 50 -10.45 2.30 -0.14
N GLU A 51 -9.71 2.03 0.92
CA GLU A 51 -8.84 0.87 1.01
C GLU A 51 -9.74 -0.35 0.96
N ARG A 52 -9.56 -1.23 -0.02
CA ARG A 52 -10.36 -2.45 -0.18
C ARG A 52 -9.52 -3.70 -0.29
N LEU A 53 -8.21 -3.53 -0.36
CA LEU A 53 -7.27 -4.59 -0.59
C LEU A 53 -6.14 -4.47 0.41
N LYS A 54 -5.92 -5.54 1.16
CA LYS A 54 -4.82 -5.67 2.11
C LYS A 54 -3.90 -6.79 1.66
N VAL A 55 -2.63 -6.47 1.52
CA VAL A 55 -1.59 -7.41 1.08
C VAL A 55 -0.57 -7.55 2.20
N LYS A 56 -0.16 -8.78 2.48
CA LYS A 56 0.80 -9.09 3.52
C LYS A 56 1.88 -10.03 2.97
N ALA A 57 3.13 -9.62 3.15
CA ALA A 57 4.32 -10.46 2.97
C ALA A 57 4.68 -11.10 4.32
N ASP A 58 5.92 -10.97 4.77
CA ASP A 58 6.38 -11.58 6.02
C ASP A 58 6.30 -10.56 7.16
N THR A 59 7.02 -9.45 7.03
CA THR A 59 6.99 -8.33 8.00
C THR A 59 6.19 -7.13 7.46
N LEU A 60 6.14 -6.98 6.14
CA LEU A 60 5.53 -5.83 5.47
C LEU A 60 4.05 -6.08 5.15
N CYS A 61 3.22 -5.11 5.51
CA CYS A 61 1.81 -5.04 5.15
C CYS A 61 1.58 -3.85 4.21
N ALA A 62 0.58 -3.95 3.36
CA ALA A 62 0.13 -2.85 2.53
C ALA A 62 -1.40 -2.78 2.50
N ARG A 63 -1.94 -1.57 2.56
CA ARG A 63 -3.35 -1.29 2.25
C ARG A 63 -3.42 -0.51 0.95
N LEU A 64 -4.28 -0.98 0.05
CA LEU A 64 -4.38 -0.49 -1.31
C LEU A 64 -5.80 0.04 -1.56
N SER A 65 -5.86 1.24 -2.12
CA SER A 65 -7.01 1.82 -2.80
C SER A 65 -6.67 2.01 -4.29
N PRO A 66 -7.63 2.35 -5.16
CA PRO A 66 -7.36 2.62 -6.57
C PRO A 66 -6.21 3.60 -6.84
N TYR A 67 -5.97 4.58 -5.95
CA TYR A 67 -4.95 5.63 -6.14
C TYR A 67 -3.89 5.72 -5.05
N ARG A 68 -4.05 5.03 -3.92
CA ARG A 68 -3.11 5.08 -2.78
C ARG A 68 -2.69 3.69 -2.33
N ALA A 69 -1.41 3.57 -2.01
CA ALA A 69 -0.86 2.43 -1.28
C ALA A 69 -0.22 2.93 0.02
N THR A 70 -0.61 2.34 1.14
CA THR A 70 -0.01 2.59 2.46
C THR A 70 0.76 1.34 2.85
N LEU A 71 2.07 1.36 2.72
CA LEU A 71 2.98 0.31 3.17
C LEU A 71 3.30 0.55 4.64
N TYR A 72 3.24 -0.48 5.47
CA TYR A 72 3.51 -0.35 6.89
C TYR A 72 3.96 -1.67 7.53
N GLN A 73 4.72 -1.56 8.62
CA GLN A 73 5.00 -2.69 9.51
C GLN A 73 4.18 -2.57 10.78
N ARG A 74 3.60 -3.68 11.26
CA ARG A 74 2.90 -3.70 12.55
C ARG A 74 3.90 -3.66 13.71
N GLU A 75 4.99 -4.41 13.55
CA GLU A 75 6.11 -4.47 14.48
C GLU A 75 7.39 -4.19 13.67
N PRO A 76 8.29 -3.31 14.15
CA PRO A 76 9.55 -3.05 13.45
C PRO A 76 10.38 -4.32 13.33
N ALA A 77 10.75 -4.69 12.09
CA ALA A 77 11.59 -5.85 11.80
C ALA A 77 12.40 -5.61 10.51
N PRO A 78 13.54 -6.28 10.33
CA PRO A 78 14.26 -6.26 9.05
C PRO A 78 13.40 -6.81 7.91
N PHE A 79 13.54 -6.22 6.72
CA PHE A 79 12.82 -6.63 5.54
C PHE A 79 13.42 -7.93 5.00
N THR A 80 12.55 -8.90 4.77
CA THR A 80 12.89 -10.13 4.06
C THR A 80 12.96 -9.88 2.55
N LYS A 81 13.51 -10.83 1.79
CA LYS A 81 13.46 -10.80 0.31
C LYS A 81 12.03 -10.69 -0.23
N ARG A 82 11.07 -11.30 0.47
CA ARG A 82 9.66 -11.26 0.10
C ARG A 82 9.04 -9.88 0.36
N ASP A 83 9.42 -9.23 1.45
CA ASP A 83 9.00 -7.86 1.76
C ASP A 83 9.54 -6.87 0.72
N LEU A 84 10.80 -7.02 0.31
CA LEU A 84 11.41 -6.22 -0.75
C LEU A 84 10.71 -6.39 -2.10
N GLU A 85 10.30 -7.61 -2.44
CA GLU A 85 9.56 -7.87 -3.67
C GLU A 85 8.15 -7.27 -3.62
N LEU A 86 7.45 -7.36 -2.48
CA LEU A 86 6.16 -6.68 -2.29
C LEU A 86 6.34 -5.17 -2.47
N ARG A 87 7.33 -4.58 -1.80
CA ARG A 87 7.66 -3.16 -1.91
C ARG A 87 7.92 -2.76 -3.36
N ARG A 88 8.77 -3.50 -4.08
CA ARG A 88 9.10 -3.22 -5.49
C ARG A 88 7.84 -3.17 -6.36
N ARG A 89 6.99 -4.20 -6.28
CA ARG A 89 5.73 -4.26 -7.05
C ARG A 89 4.78 -3.12 -6.70
N LEU A 90 4.69 -2.76 -5.42
CA LEU A 90 3.86 -1.64 -5.00
C LEU A 90 4.38 -0.29 -5.50
N LEU A 91 5.70 -0.10 -5.63
CA LEU A 91 6.26 1.11 -6.21
C LEU A 91 6.06 1.21 -7.73
N GLU A 92 6.05 0.07 -8.42
CA GLU A 92 5.66 -0.01 -9.84
C GLU A 92 4.16 0.30 -10.02
N LEU A 93 3.32 -0.23 -9.12
CA LEU A 93 1.89 0.05 -9.09
C LEU A 93 1.59 1.50 -8.67
N TYR A 94 2.33 2.09 -7.74
CA TYR A 94 2.10 3.43 -7.20
C TYR A 94 3.39 4.28 -7.31
N PRO A 95 3.70 4.78 -8.51
CA PRO A 95 5.00 5.40 -8.81
C PRO A 95 5.15 6.83 -8.28
N ARG A 96 4.14 7.42 -7.65
CA ARG A 96 4.16 8.80 -7.17
C ARG A 96 4.33 8.86 -5.66
N ASP A 97 5.11 9.82 -5.20
CA ASP A 97 5.39 10.11 -3.80
C ASP A 97 4.40 11.12 -3.19
N ARG A 98 3.50 11.68 -3.99
CA ARG A 98 2.58 12.74 -3.56
C ARG A 98 1.16 12.52 -4.10
N PRO A 99 0.13 13.01 -3.40
CA PRO A 99 -1.26 12.74 -3.75
C PRO A 99 -1.73 13.47 -5.01
N THR A 100 -1.12 14.60 -5.36
CA THR A 100 -1.55 15.43 -6.50
C THR A 100 -0.38 15.89 -7.37
N ILE A 101 -0.67 16.45 -8.53
CA ILE A 101 0.35 17.04 -9.41
C ILE A 101 1.03 18.27 -8.81
N PHE A 102 0.40 18.91 -7.83
CA PHE A 102 0.93 20.10 -7.19
C PHE A 102 2.13 19.78 -6.28
N PRO A 103 3.08 20.70 -6.09
CA PRO A 103 4.35 20.46 -5.39
C PRO A 103 4.22 20.49 -3.86
N TRP A 104 3.19 19.87 -3.30
CA TRP A 104 2.93 19.79 -1.85
C TRP A 104 2.62 18.35 -1.43
N GLY A 105 2.93 18.00 -0.17
CA GLY A 105 2.53 16.71 0.43
C GLY A 105 3.36 15.49 0.00
N PHE A 106 4.69 15.61 -0.03
CA PHE A 106 5.59 14.50 -0.34
C PHE A 106 5.61 13.42 0.75
N SER A 107 5.64 12.16 0.34
CA SER A 107 5.95 11.01 1.20
C SER A 107 7.40 10.60 0.98
N PHE A 108 8.19 10.72 2.04
CA PHE A 108 9.56 10.22 2.07
C PHE A 108 9.59 8.83 2.65
N GLU A 109 10.38 7.95 2.04
CA GLU A 109 10.53 6.61 2.56
C GLU A 109 11.34 6.63 3.86
N PRO A 110 10.83 6.06 4.96
CA PRO A 110 11.60 5.91 6.18
C PRO A 110 12.72 4.87 5.99
N PRO A 111 13.84 5.00 6.72
CA PRO A 111 14.89 3.98 6.71
C PRO A 111 14.34 2.64 7.21
N PHE A 112 14.85 1.55 6.65
CA PHE A 112 14.52 0.19 7.05
C PHE A 112 15.78 -0.68 7.00
N GLU A 113 15.79 -1.72 7.81
CA GLU A 113 16.85 -2.73 7.82
C GLU A 113 16.47 -3.87 6.87
N VAL A 114 17.45 -4.62 6.37
CA VAL A 114 17.25 -5.77 5.48
C VAL A 114 17.92 -6.99 6.13
N GLU A 115 17.24 -8.13 6.10
CA GLU A 115 17.83 -9.41 6.53
C GLU A 115 18.89 -9.85 5.49
N GLU A 116 20.14 -10.07 5.94
CA GLU A 116 21.25 -10.51 5.07
C GLU A 116 21.00 -11.90 4.43
#